data_AF-A0A9Q3HFG3-F1
#
_entry.id   AF-A0A9Q3HFG3-F1
#
_cell.length_a   1.000
_cell.length_b   1.000
_cell.length_c   1.000
_cell.angle_alpha   90.00
_cell.angle_beta   90.00
_cell.angle_gamma   90.00
#
_symmetry.space_group_name_H-M   'P 1'
#
loop_
_entity.id
_entity.type
_entity.pdbx_description
1 polymer ?
#
loop_
_entity_poly.entity_id
_entity_poly.type
_entity_poly.pdbx_seq_one_letter_code
_entity_poly.pdbx_strand_id
1 'polypeptide(L)'
;MALLLCQELTQDHIATHGYPEAVAIFSDNQAALPKRNSTAQFIQLKLYANLQQWTEHFPVRLYWCPGHVGIPENERVDKLAKQAAESQATSLHTIHTISLSSLKRHTASTLANNPLTTEEKARIGFRTSPKLITEALDLLEKGLVATIHQLRAGHVPLNDYLHQIKRADSPMCQHCNKRETPFHYLIKCRNFNTQRQQFIKDVTKQ
;
A
#
# COMPACT_ATOMS: atom_id res chain seq x y z
N MET A 1 12.56 2.26 14.36
CA MET A 1 13.88 2.53 14.97
C MET A 1 13.92 3.83 15.75
N ALA A 2 13.42 4.98 15.23
CA ALA A 2 13.34 6.23 16.01
C ALA A 2 12.66 6.06 17.39
N LEU A 3 11.66 5.18 17.49
CA LEU A 3 10.97 4.87 18.75
C LEU A 3 11.76 4.00 19.75
N LEU A 4 12.64 3.12 19.26
CA LEU A 4 13.52 2.33 20.13
C LEU A 4 14.62 3.22 20.71
N LEU A 5 15.12 4.16 19.91
CA LEU A 5 16.08 5.18 20.34
C LEU A 5 15.50 6.12 21.41
N CYS A 6 14.22 6.47 21.32
CA CYS A 6 13.55 7.24 22.38
C CYS A 6 13.51 6.48 23.71
N GLN A 7 13.46 5.14 23.70
CA GLN A 7 13.40 4.31 24.91
C GLN A 7 14.79 4.13 25.56
N GLU A 8 15.85 4.04 24.75
CA GLU A 8 17.23 3.99 25.26
C GLU A 8 17.66 5.32 25.88
N LEU A 9 17.44 6.45 25.18
CA LEU A 9 17.85 7.78 25.64
C LEU A 9 17.17 8.22 26.95
N THR A 10 16.07 7.58 27.29
CA THR A 10 15.22 7.94 28.43
C THR A 10 15.39 7.01 29.60
N GLN A 11 15.77 5.73 29.38
CA GLN A 11 16.31 4.89 30.45
C GLN A 11 17.58 5.51 31.03
N ASP A 12 18.48 6.01 30.18
CA ASP A 12 19.67 6.76 30.61
C ASP A 12 19.30 8.02 31.41
N HIS A 13 18.28 8.75 30.96
CA HIS A 13 17.81 9.96 31.66
C HIS A 13 17.20 9.63 33.04
N ILE A 14 16.35 8.59 33.13
CA ILE A 14 15.70 8.14 34.37
C ILE A 14 16.74 7.63 35.37
N ALA A 15 17.75 6.89 34.91
CA ALA A 15 18.85 6.43 35.76
C ALA A 15 19.63 7.59 36.40
N THR A 16 19.65 8.75 35.73
CA THR A 16 20.45 9.92 36.14
C THR A 16 19.64 10.96 36.94
N HIS A 17 18.35 11.12 36.64
CA HIS A 17 17.51 12.22 37.19
C HIS A 17 16.26 11.73 37.94
N GLY A 18 16.05 10.42 38.06
CA GLY A 18 14.83 9.84 38.63
C GLY A 18 13.66 9.87 37.67
N TYR A 19 12.48 9.51 38.17
CA TYR A 19 11.27 9.41 37.36
C TYR A 19 10.64 10.78 37.07
N PRO A 20 10.32 11.10 35.80
CA PRO A 20 9.74 12.40 35.43
C PRO A 20 8.26 12.51 35.84
N GLU A 21 7.75 13.71 36.10
CA GLU A 21 6.32 13.92 36.36
C GLU A 21 5.44 13.74 35.11
N ALA A 22 6.00 13.99 33.92
CA ALA A 22 5.36 13.79 32.62
C ALA A 22 6.40 13.68 31.50
N VAL A 23 6.00 13.10 30.37
CA VAL A 23 6.87 12.91 29.20
C VAL A 23 6.26 13.56 27.97
N ALA A 24 7.05 14.38 27.27
CA ALA A 24 6.69 14.95 25.97
C ALA A 24 7.55 14.33 24.87
N ILE A 25 6.92 13.81 23.82
CA ILE A 25 7.58 13.19 22.66
C ILE A 25 7.23 14.00 21.42
N PHE A 26 8.24 14.42 20.68
CA PHE A 26 8.10 15.16 19.44
C PHE A 26 8.39 14.25 18.25
N SER A 27 7.57 14.33 17.20
CA SER A 27 7.77 13.57 15.97
C SER A 27 7.40 14.38 14.73
N ASP A 28 8.28 14.32 13.73
CA ASP A 28 8.05 14.87 12.40
C ASP A 28 7.21 13.97 11.50
N ASN A 29 7.12 12.68 11.85
CA ASN A 29 6.28 11.71 11.17
C ASN A 29 4.82 11.85 11.61
N GLN A 30 4.07 12.66 10.85
CA GLN A 30 2.64 12.88 11.07
C GLN A 30 1.81 11.58 11.03
N ALA A 31 2.29 10.51 10.39
CA ALA A 31 1.60 9.21 10.38
C ALA A 31 1.77 8.45 11.70
N ALA A 32 2.81 8.74 12.49
CA ALA A 32 3.01 8.17 13.82
C ALA A 32 2.09 8.83 14.87
N LEU A 33 1.62 10.05 14.62
CA LEU A 33 0.76 10.78 15.55
C LEU A 33 -0.72 10.38 15.39
N PRO A 34 -1.50 10.31 16.49
CA PRO A 34 -2.93 10.03 16.42
C PRO A 34 -3.66 11.11 15.61
N LYS A 35 -4.55 10.67 14.72
CA LYS A 35 -5.48 11.57 14.01
C LYS A 35 -6.88 11.41 14.60
N ARG A 36 -7.60 12.52 14.72
CA ARG A 36 -9.04 12.49 15.01
C ARG A 36 -9.73 11.69 13.89
N ASN A 37 -10.37 10.57 14.24
CA ASN A 37 -11.23 9.75 13.38
C ASN A 37 -10.56 8.84 12.34
N SER A 38 -9.33 8.37 12.56
CA SER A 38 -8.73 7.33 11.69
C SER A 38 -8.49 6.02 12.43
N THR A 39 -8.76 4.88 11.77
CA THR A 39 -8.26 3.57 12.20
C THR A 39 -6.76 3.65 12.42
N ALA A 40 -6.28 3.17 13.56
CA ALA A 40 -4.87 3.30 13.91
C ALA A 40 -3.99 2.64 12.85
N GLN A 41 -3.08 3.41 12.24
CA GLN A 41 -2.10 2.84 11.30
C GLN A 41 -1.16 1.92 12.05
N PHE A 42 -0.59 0.92 11.38
CA PHE A 42 0.34 -0.04 12.00
C PHE A 42 1.49 0.64 12.78
N ILE A 43 1.97 1.78 12.28
CA ILE A 43 3.00 2.60 12.94
C ILE A 43 2.50 3.17 14.27
N GLN A 44 1.25 3.65 14.32
CA GLN A 44 0.62 4.15 15.56
C GLN A 44 0.42 3.01 16.56
N LEU A 45 -0.03 1.83 16.13
CA LEU A 45 -0.19 0.67 17.01
C LEU A 45 1.14 0.25 17.65
N LYS A 46 2.23 0.23 16.86
CA LYS A 46 3.58 -0.05 17.39
C LYS A 46 4.05 1.03 18.35
N LEU A 47 3.79 2.30 18.06
CA LEU A 47 4.06 3.41 18.95
C LEU A 47 3.35 3.22 20.29
N TYR A 48 2.04 2.97 20.27
CA TYR A 48 1.25 2.75 21.48
C TYR A 48 1.72 1.54 22.28
N ALA A 49 2.02 0.41 21.62
CA ALA A 49 2.54 -0.77 22.30
C ALA A 49 3.86 -0.49 23.02
N ASN A 50 4.78 0.27 22.40
CA ASN A 50 6.06 0.62 23.01
C ASN A 50 5.91 1.64 24.15
N LEU A 51 4.93 2.54 24.05
CA LEU A 51 4.68 3.56 25.07
C LEU A 51 3.80 3.06 26.22
N GLN A 52 3.19 1.88 26.11
CA GLN A 52 2.24 1.39 27.10
C GLN A 52 2.81 1.39 28.52
N GLN A 53 4.00 0.83 28.69
CA GLN A 53 4.69 0.75 29.99
C GLN A 53 4.94 2.14 30.61
N TRP A 54 5.02 3.18 29.79
CA TRP A 54 5.25 4.54 30.25
C TRP A 54 3.96 5.25 30.58
N THR A 55 2.93 5.06 29.76
CA THR A 55 1.60 5.60 30.02
C THR A 55 0.98 5.05 31.30
N GLU A 56 1.44 3.90 31.79
CA GLU A 56 1.06 3.31 33.07
C GLU A 56 1.65 4.06 34.28
N HIS A 57 2.78 4.75 34.10
CA HIS A 57 3.49 5.44 35.19
C HIS A 57 3.45 6.97 35.07
N PHE A 58 3.40 7.52 33.85
CA PHE A 58 3.52 8.94 33.57
C PHE A 58 2.55 9.39 32.47
N PRO A 59 2.01 10.61 32.54
CA PRO A 59 1.34 11.22 31.40
C PRO A 59 2.31 11.38 30.22
N VAL A 60 2.03 10.72 29.10
CA VAL A 60 2.79 10.85 27.84
C VAL A 60 2.01 11.74 26.86
N ARG A 61 2.65 12.79 26.35
CA ARG A 61 2.08 13.70 25.34
C ARG A 61 2.87 13.62 24.04
N LEU A 62 2.17 13.50 22.92
CA LEU A 62 2.74 13.44 21.59
C LEU A 62 2.54 14.78 20.87
N TYR A 63 3.61 15.34 20.33
CA TYR A 63 3.60 16.61 19.59
C TYR A 63 4.16 16.42 18.19
N TRP A 64 3.60 17.16 17.24
CA TRP A 64 4.20 17.30 15.92
C TRP A 64 5.31 18.34 15.95
N CYS A 65 6.44 18.03 15.33
CA CYS A 65 7.48 19.01 15.00
C CYS A 65 7.79 18.99 13.50
N PRO A 66 8.22 20.10 12.90
CA PRO A 66 8.70 20.10 11.53
C PRO A 66 10.04 19.36 11.41
N GLY A 67 10.15 18.46 10.43
CA GLY A 67 11.41 17.80 10.08
C GLY A 67 12.30 18.68 9.19
N HIS A 68 13.62 18.47 9.23
CA HIS A 68 14.62 19.12 8.35
C HIS A 68 14.66 20.66 8.38
N VAL A 69 14.30 21.29 9.50
CA VAL A 69 14.35 22.74 9.67
C VAL A 69 15.47 23.21 10.61
N GLY A 70 16.48 22.37 10.89
CA GLY A 70 17.59 22.76 11.76
C GLY A 70 17.35 22.54 13.26
N ILE A 71 16.36 21.74 13.68
CA ILE A 71 16.18 21.37 15.09
C ILE A 71 17.24 20.32 15.46
N PRO A 72 18.26 20.66 16.27
CA PRO A 72 19.42 19.78 16.48
C PRO A 72 19.06 18.40 17.01
N GLU A 73 18.08 18.32 17.91
CA GLU A 73 17.62 17.08 18.53
C GLU A 73 16.91 16.18 17.51
N ASN A 74 16.04 16.76 16.66
CA ASN A 74 15.35 16.01 15.61
C ASN A 74 16.35 15.48 14.58
N GLU A 75 17.28 16.32 14.13
CA GLU A 75 18.30 15.91 13.16
C GLU A 75 19.24 14.83 13.71
N ARG A 76 19.55 14.88 15.01
CA ARG A 76 20.32 13.82 15.68
C ARG A 76 19.56 12.49 15.67
N VAL A 77 18.27 12.51 16.02
CA VAL A 77 17.42 11.31 16.01
C VAL A 77 17.28 10.75 14.60
N ASP A 78 17.09 11.61 13.58
CA ASP A 78 17.01 11.20 12.17
C ASP A 78 18.30 10.53 11.70
N LYS A 79 19.46 11.12 12.04
CA LYS A 79 20.76 10.56 11.70
C LYS A 79 20.95 9.17 12.33
N LEU A 80 20.63 9.02 13.60
CA LEU A 80 20.73 7.74 14.32
C LEU A 80 19.76 6.69 13.75
N ALA A 81 18.53 7.08 13.45
CA ALA A 81 17.54 6.21 12.83
C ALA A 81 17.99 5.72 11.44
N LYS A 82 18.63 6.59 10.66
CA LYS A 82 19.19 6.25 9.34
C LYS A 82 20.37 5.28 9.45
N GLN A 83 21.31 5.54 10.36
CA GLN A 83 22.46 4.65 10.60
C GLN A 83 22.01 3.23 11.02
N ALA A 84 21.02 3.15 11.90
CA ALA A 84 20.46 1.87 12.34
C ALA A 84 19.74 1.13 11.19
N ALA A 85 19.07 1.86 10.29
CA ALA A 85 18.45 1.28 9.08
C ALA A 85 19.47 0.72 8.10
N GLU A 86 20.62 1.37 7.96
CA GLU A 86 21.71 0.93 7.09
C GLU A 86 22.41 -0.33 7.66
N SER A 87 22.46 -0.48 8.98
CA SER A 87 23.12 -1.59 9.67
C SER A 87 22.28 -2.88 9.75
N GLN A 88 20.94 -2.78 9.70
CA GLN A 88 20.01 -3.94 9.77
C GLN A 88 19.72 -4.61 8.41
N ALA A 89 20.37 -4.18 7.32
CA ALA A 89 20.11 -4.70 5.98
C ALA A 89 20.44 -6.20 5.78
N THR A 90 21.05 -6.86 6.77
CA THR A 90 21.52 -8.26 6.67
C THR A 90 20.60 -9.32 7.29
N SER A 91 19.48 -8.94 7.92
CA SER A 91 18.55 -9.89 8.56
C SER A 91 17.19 -9.90 7.84
N LEU A 92 17.15 -10.55 6.67
CA LEU A 92 15.91 -10.95 6.01
C LEU A 92 15.19 -11.96 6.91
N HIS A 93 14.13 -11.55 7.61
CA HIS A 93 12.92 -12.36 7.89
C HIS A 93 11.88 -11.71 8.81
N THR A 94 12.16 -10.55 9.40
CA THR A 94 11.11 -9.77 10.06
C THR A 94 10.39 -8.96 8.97
N ILE A 95 9.05 -9.00 8.91
CA ILE A 95 8.26 -8.12 8.04
C ILE A 95 8.50 -6.67 8.48
N HIS A 96 9.58 -6.10 7.99
CA HIS A 96 9.81 -4.66 8.02
C HIS A 96 8.87 -4.06 6.99
N THR A 97 8.17 -3.02 7.39
CA THR A 97 7.41 -2.14 6.50
C THR A 97 8.40 -1.49 5.53
N ILE A 98 8.76 -2.21 4.46
CA ILE A 98 9.50 -1.65 3.34
C ILE A 98 8.54 -0.62 2.73
N SER A 99 8.97 0.65 2.70
CA SER A 99 8.17 1.68 2.02
C SER A 99 7.98 1.28 0.55
N LEU A 100 6.82 1.56 -0.03
CA LEU A 100 6.59 1.29 -1.45
C LEU A 100 7.67 1.92 -2.34
N SER A 101 8.22 3.06 -1.94
CA SER A 101 9.33 3.74 -2.61
C SER A 101 10.62 2.94 -2.56
N SER A 102 10.99 2.39 -1.40
CA SER A 102 12.18 1.55 -1.24
C SER A 102 12.03 0.25 -2.02
N LEU A 103 10.83 -0.36 -2.02
CA LEU A 103 10.55 -1.55 -2.82
C LEU A 103 10.67 -1.25 -4.31
N LYS A 104 10.04 -0.17 -4.80
CA LYS A 104 10.15 0.26 -6.20
C LYS A 104 11.60 0.49 -6.63
N ARG A 105 12.38 1.20 -5.82
CA ARG A 105 13.80 1.46 -6.10
C ARG A 105 14.62 0.18 -6.13
N HIS A 106 14.40 -0.70 -5.17
CA HIS A 106 15.07 -2.00 -5.13
C HIS A 106 14.71 -2.84 -6.36
N THR A 107 13.43 -2.99 -6.69
CA THR A 107 12.97 -3.72 -7.88
C THR A 107 13.54 -3.12 -9.17
N ALA A 108 13.56 -1.79 -9.29
CA ALA A 108 14.15 -1.11 -10.45
C ALA A 108 15.66 -1.37 -10.57
N SER A 109 16.40 -1.30 -9.46
CA SER A 109 17.83 -1.60 -9.42
C SER A 109 18.10 -3.08 -9.75
N THR A 110 17.32 -4.00 -9.21
CA THR A 110 17.43 -5.43 -9.50
C THR A 110 17.15 -5.74 -10.97
N LEU A 111 16.13 -5.12 -11.57
CA LEU A 111 15.80 -5.28 -13.00
C LEU A 111 16.83 -4.62 -13.93
N ALA A 112 17.50 -3.56 -13.48
CA ALA A 112 18.60 -2.95 -14.24
C ALA A 112 19.82 -3.87 -14.30
N ASN A 113 20.15 -4.54 -13.19
CA ASN A 113 21.27 -5.46 -13.09
C ASN A 113 20.97 -6.84 -13.71
N ASN A 114 19.73 -7.30 -13.58
CA ASN A 114 19.25 -8.58 -14.11
C ASN A 114 17.97 -8.34 -14.93
N PRO A 115 18.09 -7.89 -16.19
CA PRO A 115 16.94 -7.69 -17.04
C PRO A 115 16.23 -9.02 -17.33
N LEU A 116 14.90 -9.01 -17.29
CA LEU A 116 14.09 -10.18 -17.62
C LEU A 116 14.40 -10.69 -19.04
N THR A 117 14.55 -12.00 -19.16
CA THR A 117 14.70 -12.70 -20.44
C THR A 117 13.45 -12.53 -21.31
N THR A 118 13.59 -12.76 -22.62
CA THR A 118 12.47 -12.72 -23.56
C THR A 118 11.38 -13.73 -23.18
N GLU A 119 11.75 -14.90 -22.66
CA GLU A 119 10.84 -15.95 -22.21
C GLU A 119 10.10 -15.58 -20.92
N GLU A 120 10.77 -14.92 -19.98
CA GLU A 120 10.13 -14.39 -18.77
C GLU A 120 9.16 -13.26 -19.11
N LYS A 121 9.55 -12.34 -19.99
CA LYS A 121 8.66 -11.28 -20.51
C LYS A 121 7.44 -11.87 -21.21
N ALA A 122 7.62 -12.93 -21.99
CA ALA A 122 6.53 -13.64 -22.65
C ALA A 122 5.60 -14.34 -21.64
N ARG A 123 6.15 -14.94 -20.57
CA ARG A 123 5.35 -15.56 -19.48
C ARG A 123 4.51 -14.55 -18.70
N ILE A 124 5.01 -13.34 -18.49
CA ILE A 124 4.26 -12.25 -17.83
C ILE A 124 3.11 -11.73 -18.73
N GLY A 125 3.08 -12.13 -20.01
CA GLY A 125 1.92 -11.94 -20.88
C GLY A 125 1.80 -10.55 -21.51
N PHE A 126 2.79 -9.67 -21.32
CA PHE A 126 2.87 -8.41 -22.06
C PHE A 126 3.40 -8.67 -23.47
N ARG A 127 2.48 -9.03 -24.39
CA ARG A 127 2.78 -9.18 -25.82
C ARG A 127 3.15 -7.85 -26.50
N THR A 128 2.81 -6.73 -25.87
CA THR A 128 3.14 -5.36 -26.27
C THR A 128 3.57 -4.54 -25.06
N SER A 129 4.35 -3.49 -25.28
CA SER A 129 4.70 -2.53 -24.22
C SER A 129 3.43 -2.03 -23.54
N PRO A 130 3.32 -2.11 -22.19
CA PRO A 130 2.14 -1.64 -21.50
C PRO A 130 1.94 -0.12 -21.63
N LYS A 131 2.98 0.65 -22.03
CA LYS A 131 2.96 2.11 -22.12
C LYS A 131 1.70 2.66 -22.77
N LEU A 132 1.36 2.23 -23.98
CA LEU A 132 0.18 2.70 -24.71
C LEU A 132 -1.13 2.44 -23.95
N ILE A 133 -1.23 1.30 -23.26
CA ILE A 133 -2.40 0.96 -22.45
C ILE A 133 -2.43 1.83 -21.19
N THR A 134 -1.30 2.00 -20.49
CA THR A 134 -1.23 2.89 -19.32
C THR A 134 -1.53 4.34 -19.68
N GLU A 135 -0.96 4.85 -20.78
CA GLU A 135 -1.20 6.22 -21.26
C GLU A 135 -2.67 6.42 -21.64
N ALA A 136 -3.30 5.44 -22.29
CA ALA A 136 -4.73 5.50 -22.59
C ALA A 136 -5.61 5.43 -21.32
N LEU A 137 -5.20 4.65 -20.32
CA LEU A 137 -5.92 4.54 -19.04
C LEU A 137 -5.79 5.82 -18.20
N ASP A 138 -4.65 6.50 -18.24
CA ASP A 138 -4.42 7.76 -17.50
C ASP A 138 -5.33 8.91 -17.98
N LEU A 139 -5.86 8.82 -19.20
CA LEU A 139 -6.83 9.77 -19.76
C LEU A 139 -8.28 9.51 -19.29
N LEU A 140 -8.54 8.37 -18.62
CA LEU A 140 -9.87 8.00 -18.17
C LEU A 140 -10.12 8.40 -16.73
N GLU A 141 -11.40 8.56 -16.38
CA GLU A 141 -11.80 8.72 -14.99
C GLU A 141 -11.37 7.50 -14.15
N LYS A 142 -10.90 7.75 -12.91
CA LYS A 142 -10.40 6.72 -11.99
C LYS A 142 -11.35 5.52 -11.82
N GLY A 143 -12.66 5.75 -11.79
CA GLY A 143 -13.66 4.69 -11.67
C GLY A 143 -13.68 3.73 -12.86
N LEU A 144 -13.53 4.25 -14.08
CA LEU A 144 -13.43 3.44 -15.30
C LEU A 144 -12.13 2.65 -15.33
N VAL A 145 -11.01 3.28 -14.95
CA VAL A 145 -9.70 2.61 -14.86
C VAL A 145 -9.77 1.43 -13.89
N ALA A 146 -10.36 1.62 -12.71
CA ALA A 146 -10.53 0.55 -11.73
C ALA A 146 -11.38 -0.59 -12.28
N THR A 147 -12.49 -0.27 -12.97
CA THR A 147 -13.38 -1.26 -13.59
C THR A 147 -12.65 -2.08 -14.67
N ILE A 148 -11.86 -1.42 -15.53
CA ILE A 148 -11.07 -2.10 -16.57
C ILE A 148 -10.05 -3.05 -15.95
N HIS A 149 -9.35 -2.62 -14.89
CA HIS A 149 -8.40 -3.49 -14.18
C HIS A 149 -9.10 -4.71 -13.58
N GLN A 150 -10.25 -4.52 -12.92
CA GLN A 150 -11.04 -5.60 -12.35
C GLN A 150 -11.54 -6.58 -13.42
N LEU A 151 -12.03 -6.07 -14.56
CA LEU A 151 -12.47 -6.89 -15.70
C LEU A 151 -11.33 -7.74 -16.26
N ARG A 152 -10.13 -7.16 -16.41
CA ARG A 152 -8.93 -7.88 -16.91
C ARG A 152 -8.39 -8.90 -15.93
N ALA A 153 -8.44 -8.60 -14.64
CA ALA A 153 -8.00 -9.51 -13.57
C ALA A 153 -9.05 -10.60 -13.24
N GLY A 154 -10.29 -10.44 -13.71
CA GLY A 154 -11.39 -11.34 -13.34
C GLY A 154 -11.96 -11.10 -11.94
N HIS A 155 -11.65 -9.96 -11.31
CA HIS A 155 -12.09 -9.58 -9.96
C HIS A 155 -13.22 -8.53 -9.97
N VAL A 156 -13.93 -8.42 -11.09
CA VAL A 156 -15.14 -7.60 -11.22
C VAL A 156 -16.29 -8.26 -10.47
N PRO A 157 -17.25 -7.51 -9.88
CA PRO A 157 -18.38 -8.07 -9.14
C PRO A 157 -19.44 -8.72 -10.05
N LEU A 158 -19.03 -9.72 -10.83
CA LEU A 158 -19.90 -10.63 -11.58
C LEU A 158 -20.07 -11.93 -10.79
N ASN A 159 -21.16 -12.67 -11.04
CA ASN A 159 -21.53 -13.84 -10.25
C ASN A 159 -20.44 -14.91 -10.19
N ASP A 160 -19.63 -15.09 -11.24
CA ASP A 160 -18.52 -16.05 -11.21
C ASP A 160 -17.48 -15.70 -10.12
N TYR A 161 -17.07 -14.43 -10.05
CA TYR A 161 -16.13 -13.96 -9.02
C TYR A 161 -16.79 -13.92 -7.64
N LEU A 162 -18.01 -13.39 -7.55
CA LEU A 162 -18.74 -13.29 -6.29
C LEU A 162 -18.98 -14.67 -5.66
N HIS A 163 -19.27 -15.69 -6.46
CA HIS A 163 -19.42 -17.06 -5.98
C HIS A 163 -18.08 -17.64 -5.46
N GLN A 164 -16.95 -17.38 -6.14
CA GLN A 164 -15.64 -17.82 -5.67
C GLN A 164 -15.28 -17.24 -4.29
N ILE A 165 -15.65 -15.99 -4.02
CA ILE A 165 -15.46 -15.35 -2.72
C ILE A 165 -16.63 -15.57 -1.74
N LYS A 166 -17.56 -16.48 -2.04
CA LYS A 166 -18.73 -16.83 -1.22
C LYS A 166 -19.65 -15.64 -0.90
N ARG A 167 -19.82 -14.73 -1.86
CA ARG A 167 -20.72 -13.56 -1.82
C ARG A 167 -21.92 -13.67 -2.76
N ALA A 168 -22.01 -14.73 -3.55
CA ALA A 168 -23.18 -15.07 -4.36
C ALA A 168 -23.42 -16.58 -4.29
N ASP A 169 -24.69 -16.99 -4.35
CA ASP A 169 -25.10 -18.40 -4.21
C ASP A 169 -24.81 -19.24 -5.47
N SER A 170 -24.65 -18.59 -6.62
CA SER A 170 -24.42 -19.27 -7.90
C SER A 170 -23.48 -18.45 -8.80
N PRO A 171 -22.58 -19.09 -9.56
CA PRO A 171 -21.72 -18.41 -10.53
C PRO A 171 -22.40 -18.14 -11.88
N MET A 172 -23.71 -18.40 -12.00
CA MET A 172 -24.45 -18.30 -13.25
C MET A 172 -24.99 -16.89 -13.50
N CYS A 173 -24.97 -16.46 -14.76
CA CYS A 173 -25.61 -15.25 -15.23
C CYS A 173 -27.14 -15.41 -15.16
N GLN A 174 -27.82 -14.43 -14.57
CA GLN A 174 -29.26 -14.46 -14.36
C GLN A 174 -30.07 -14.40 -15.67
N HIS A 175 -29.48 -13.91 -16.76
CA HIS A 175 -30.18 -13.71 -18.03
C HIS A 175 -30.06 -14.87 -19.01
N CYS A 176 -29.01 -15.69 -18.92
CA CYS A 176 -28.76 -16.76 -19.90
C CYS A 176 -28.21 -18.05 -19.31
N ASN A 177 -28.10 -18.13 -17.98
CA ASN A 177 -27.70 -19.32 -17.23
C ASN A 177 -26.36 -19.94 -17.69
N LYS A 178 -25.42 -19.08 -18.12
CA LYS A 178 -24.02 -19.45 -18.36
C LYS A 178 -23.17 -18.84 -17.26
N ARG A 179 -22.01 -19.43 -16.97
CA ARG A 179 -21.06 -18.89 -16.00
C ARG A 179 -20.72 -17.42 -16.33
N GLU A 180 -20.91 -16.53 -15.37
CA GLU A 180 -20.83 -15.09 -15.58
C GLU A 180 -19.39 -14.57 -15.44
N THR A 181 -18.52 -14.99 -16.34
CA THR A 181 -17.14 -14.49 -16.43
C THR A 181 -17.09 -13.12 -17.13
N PRO A 182 -16.01 -12.33 -17.00
CA PRO A 182 -15.84 -11.09 -17.77
C PRO A 182 -15.95 -11.32 -19.27
N PHE A 183 -15.40 -12.43 -19.78
CA PHE A 183 -15.53 -12.80 -21.20
C PHE A 183 -16.98 -13.12 -21.56
N HIS A 184 -17.72 -13.83 -20.71
CA HIS A 184 -19.14 -14.03 -20.95
C HIS A 184 -19.89 -12.70 -20.99
N TYR A 185 -19.76 -11.88 -19.95
CA TYR A 185 -20.43 -10.59 -19.81
C TYR A 185 -20.14 -9.67 -20.98
N LEU A 186 -18.85 -9.45 -21.28
CA LEU A 186 -18.41 -8.54 -22.31
C LEU A 186 -18.54 -9.10 -23.71
N ILE A 187 -18.45 -10.41 -23.97
CA ILE A 187 -18.33 -11.00 -25.33
C ILE A 187 -19.53 -11.87 -25.76
N LYS A 188 -20.15 -12.63 -24.85
CA LYS A 188 -21.12 -13.68 -25.22
C LYS A 188 -22.54 -13.51 -24.66
N CYS A 189 -22.73 -12.67 -23.65
CA CYS A 189 -24.00 -12.56 -22.97
C CYS A 189 -25.08 -12.01 -23.90
N ARG A 190 -26.20 -12.74 -24.01
CA ARG A 190 -27.33 -12.38 -24.89
C ARG A 190 -28.01 -11.09 -24.44
N ASN A 191 -28.04 -10.83 -23.14
CA ASN A 191 -28.65 -9.63 -22.56
C ASN A 191 -27.96 -8.34 -23.05
N PHE A 192 -26.65 -8.41 -23.31
CA PHE A 192 -25.83 -7.27 -23.71
C PHE A 192 -25.57 -7.23 -25.23
N ASN A 193 -26.32 -8.00 -26.03
CA ASN A 193 -26.09 -8.06 -27.46
C ASN A 193 -26.40 -6.72 -28.15
N THR A 194 -27.48 -6.04 -27.78
CA THR A 194 -27.85 -4.75 -28.37
C THR A 194 -26.78 -3.69 -28.13
N GLN A 195 -26.29 -3.57 -26.90
CA GLN A 195 -25.24 -2.63 -26.50
C GLN A 195 -23.93 -2.95 -27.24
N ARG A 196 -23.58 -4.23 -27.37
CA ARG A 196 -22.42 -4.68 -28.15
C ARG A 196 -22.53 -4.28 -29.63
N GLN A 197 -23.69 -4.52 -30.25
CA GLN A 197 -23.90 -4.14 -31.65
C GLN A 197 -23.80 -2.63 -31.85
N GLN A 198 -24.33 -1.84 -30.90
CA GLN A 198 -24.18 -0.40 -30.92
C GLN A 198 -22.71 0.02 -30.80
N PHE A 199 -21.99 -0.52 -29.82
CA PHE A 199 -20.56 -0.24 -29.63
C PHE A 199 -19.73 -0.59 -30.88
N ILE A 200 -19.98 -1.75 -31.50
CA ILE A 200 -19.28 -2.13 -32.73
C ILE A 200 -19.52 -1.10 -33.83
N LYS A 201 -20.75 -0.63 -34.02
CA LYS A 201 -21.07 0.41 -35.01
C LYS A 201 -20.38 1.74 -34.71
N ASP A 202 -20.23 2.10 -33.44
CA ASP A 202 -19.61 3.36 -33.05
C ASP A 202 -18.08 3.33 -33.27
N VAL A 203 -17.45 2.17 -33.03
CA VAL A 203 -16.01 1.99 -33.23
C VAL A 203 -15.64 1.79 -34.71
N THR A 204 -16.50 1.19 -35.54
CA THR A 204 -16.21 1.00 -36.98
C THR A 204 -16.53 2.21 -37.86
N LYS A 205 -17.17 3.25 -37.30
CA LYS A 205 -17.42 4.52 -37.98
C LYS A 205 -16.29 5.56 -37.82
N GLN A 206 -15.30 5.28 -36.97
CA GLN A 206 -14.05 6.05 -36.85
C GLN A 206 -12.99 5.50 -37.80
#